data_AF-A0AAN4HCD6-F1
#
_entry.id   AF-A0AAN4HCD6-F1
#
_cell.length_a   1.000
_cell.length_b   1.000
_cell.length_c   1.000
_cell.angle_alpha   90.00
_cell.angle_beta   90.00
_cell.angle_gamma   90.00
#
_symmetry.space_group_name_H-M   'P 1'
#
loop_
_entity.id
_entity.type
_entity.pdbx_description
1 polymer ?
#
loop_
_entity_poly.entity_id
_entity_poly.type
_entity_poly.pdbx_seq_one_letter_code
_entity_poly.pdbx_strand_id
1 'polypeptide(L)'
;MQSVEILKTYHSFDLYILLKEIREKRELLYMGYEIFLKAAKQDIEFEKNAEKELLVFNDWTRRMYVIENILIERQGYFPSNITDKVLQYMWDQMKHSKQNKMIVHKNNCNEPNHINTDCV
;
A
#
# COMPACT_ATOMS: atom_id res chain seq x y z
N MET A 1 8.30 -13.32 -9.32
CA MET A 1 7.71 -12.05 -8.83
C MET A 1 7.73 -11.08 -10.00
N GLN A 2 6.72 -10.23 -10.14
CA GLN A 2 6.80 -9.19 -11.18
C GLN A 2 7.96 -8.24 -10.87
N SER A 3 8.54 -7.63 -11.91
CA SER A 3 9.64 -6.70 -11.72
C SER A 3 9.17 -5.45 -10.99
N VAL A 4 10.10 -4.76 -10.31
CA VAL A 4 9.78 -3.55 -9.55
C VAL A 4 9.21 -2.48 -10.47
N GLU A 5 9.71 -2.40 -11.71
CA GLU A 5 9.25 -1.46 -12.74
C GLU A 5 7.77 -1.69 -13.06
N ILE A 6 7.34 -2.95 -13.17
CA ILE A 6 5.93 -3.28 -13.42
C ILE A 6 5.07 -2.91 -12.22
N LEU A 7 5.50 -3.24 -10.99
CA LEU A 7 4.78 -2.89 -9.76
C LEU A 7 4.61 -1.37 -9.62
N LYS A 8 5.61 -0.58 -10.06
CA LYS A 8 5.54 0.87 -10.08
C LYS A 8 4.51 1.43 -11.06
N THR A 9 3.98 0.64 -11.99
CA THR A 9 2.87 1.05 -12.89
C THR A 9 1.48 0.80 -12.29
N TYR A 10 1.37 -0.03 -11.24
CA TYR A 10 0.08 -0.38 -10.66
C TYR A 10 -0.56 0.80 -9.94
N HIS A 11 -1.89 0.87 -9.90
CA HIS A 11 -2.57 1.89 -9.10
C HIS A 11 -2.31 1.63 -7.61
N SER A 12 -2.27 2.68 -6.77
CA SER A 12 -2.02 2.51 -5.33
C SER A 12 -3.06 1.62 -4.66
N PHE A 13 -4.31 1.63 -5.16
CA PHE A 13 -5.35 0.70 -4.73
C PHE A 13 -5.00 -0.77 -4.99
N ASP A 14 -4.50 -1.09 -6.17
CA ASP A 14 -4.11 -2.47 -6.52
C ASP A 14 -2.92 -2.93 -5.68
N LEU A 15 -1.98 -2.01 -5.40
CA LEU A 15 -0.88 -2.27 -4.47
C LEU A 15 -1.37 -2.58 -3.04
N TYR A 16 -2.45 -1.95 -2.57
CA TYR A 16 -3.03 -2.27 -1.27
C TYR A 16 -3.67 -3.66 -1.24
N ILE A 17 -4.39 -4.04 -2.29
CA ILE A 17 -4.94 -5.40 -2.41
C ILE A 17 -3.81 -6.42 -2.39
N LEU A 18 -2.78 -6.21 -3.22
CA LEU A 18 -1.63 -7.11 -3.29
C LEU A 18 -0.87 -7.18 -1.96
N LEU A 19 -0.71 -6.05 -1.26
CA LEU A 19 -0.09 -6.02 0.06
C LEU A 19 -0.89 -6.81 1.10
N LYS A 20 -2.23 -6.74 1.05
CA LYS A 20 -3.12 -7.54 1.91
C LYS A 20 -2.88 -9.04 1.67
N GLU A 21 -2.95 -9.49 0.42
CA GLU A 21 -2.76 -10.90 0.06
C GLU A 21 -1.38 -11.43 0.46
N ILE A 22 -0.33 -10.63 0.27
CA ILE A 22 1.03 -11.01 0.66
C ILE A 22 1.18 -11.11 2.18
N ARG A 23 0.55 -10.21 2.95
CA ARG A 23 0.57 -10.28 4.42
C ARG A 23 -0.10 -11.56 4.91
N GLU A 24 -1.26 -11.90 4.37
CA GLU A 24 -1.98 -13.14 4.68
C GLU A 24 -1.16 -14.37 4.29
N LYS A 25 -0.54 -14.37 3.10
CA LYS A 25 0.31 -15.47 2.65
C LYS A 25 1.55 -15.65 3.53
N ARG A 26 2.19 -14.54 3.93
CA ARG A 26 3.35 -14.55 4.82
C ARG A 26 3.00 -15.12 6.20
N GLU A 27 1.85 -14.76 6.75
CA GLU A 27 1.36 -15.29 8.03
C GLU A 27 1.17 -16.81 7.95
N LEU A 28 0.54 -17.32 6.89
CA LEU A 28 0.40 -18.75 6.65
C LEU A 28 1.75 -19.47 6.57
N LEU A 29 2.71 -18.90 5.84
CA LEU A 29 4.05 -19.47 5.69
C LEU A 29 4.84 -19.46 7.00
N TYR A 30 4.68 -18.43 7.82
CA TYR A 30 5.29 -18.37 9.14
C TYR A 30 4.78 -19.49 10.04
N MET A 31 3.47 -19.73 10.06
CA MET A 31 2.89 -20.85 10.80
C MET A 31 3.45 -22.20 10.33
N GLY A 32 3.56 -22.40 9.01
CA GLY A 32 4.17 -23.61 8.44
C GLY A 32 5.62 -23.79 8.86
N TYR A 33 6.45 -22.76 8.69
CA TYR A 33 7.84 -22.75 9.15
C TYR A 33 7.95 -23.04 10.65
N GLU A 34 7.11 -22.43 11.48
CA GLU A 34 7.14 -22.62 12.94
C GLU A 34 6.83 -24.08 13.34
N ILE A 35 5.90 -24.74 12.63
CA ILE A 35 5.60 -26.16 12.83
C ILE A 35 6.83 -27.01 12.52
N PHE A 36 7.47 -26.81 11.37
CA PHE A 36 8.67 -27.58 11.01
C PHE A 36 9.85 -27.28 11.94
N LEU A 37 10.00 -26.04 12.40
CA LEU A 37 11.03 -25.69 13.37
C LEU A 37 10.82 -26.42 14.70
N LYS A 38 9.57 -26.56 15.15
CA LYS A 38 9.24 -27.34 16.36
C LYS A 38 9.50 -28.83 16.15
N ALA A 39 9.18 -29.37 14.97
CA ALA A 39 9.46 -30.77 14.63
C ALA A 39 10.96 -31.05 14.54
N ALA A 40 11.75 -30.14 13.94
CA ALA A 40 13.20 -30.26 13.80
C ALA A 40 13.94 -30.32 15.16
N LYS A 41 13.37 -29.69 16.19
CA LYS A 41 13.90 -29.79 17.57
C LYS A 41 13.71 -31.18 18.19
N GLN A 42 12.75 -31.96 17.68
CA GLN A 42 12.46 -33.31 18.16
C GLN A 42 13.15 -34.36 17.29
N ASP A 43 13.21 -34.12 15.97
CA ASP A 43 13.79 -35.04 14.99
C ASP A 43 14.52 -34.27 13.88
N ILE A 44 15.79 -34.60 13.67
CA ILE A 44 16.69 -33.95 12.71
C ILE A 44 16.23 -34.12 11.25
N GLU A 45 15.39 -35.12 10.96
CA GLU A 45 14.86 -35.32 9.61
C GLU A 45 14.09 -34.10 9.08
N PHE A 46 13.47 -33.32 9.97
CA PHE A 46 12.70 -32.13 9.61
C PHE A 46 13.54 -30.86 9.42
N GLU A 47 14.84 -30.87 9.71
CA GLU A 47 15.70 -29.68 9.61
C GLU A 47 15.71 -29.11 8.19
N LYS A 48 15.88 -29.97 7.18
CA LYS A 48 15.84 -29.56 5.76
C LYS A 48 14.49 -28.95 5.36
N ASN A 49 13.39 -29.44 5.94
CA ASN A 49 12.07 -28.89 5.68
C ASN A 49 11.91 -27.51 6.32
N ALA A 50 12.39 -27.33 7.55
CA ALA A 50 12.38 -26.05 8.24
C ALA A 50 13.21 -24.99 7.47
N GLU A 51 14.40 -25.36 6.97
CA GLU A 51 15.22 -24.48 6.14
C GLU A 51 14.50 -24.08 4.84
N LYS A 52 13.87 -25.04 4.16
CA LYS A 52 13.12 -24.77 2.94
C LYS A 52 11.96 -23.81 3.17
N GLU A 53 11.16 -24.04 4.21
CA GLU A 53 10.05 -23.15 4.55
C GLU A 53 10.53 -21.75 4.95
N LEU A 54 11.65 -21.66 5.67
CA LEU A 54 12.27 -20.38 6.03
C LEU A 54 12.68 -19.58 4.79
N LEU A 55 13.26 -20.22 3.77
CA LEU A 55 13.62 -19.57 2.51
C LEU A 55 12.38 -19.01 1.82
N VAL A 56 11.31 -19.80 1.73
CA VAL A 56 10.04 -19.35 1.14
C VAL A 56 9.45 -18.18 1.92
N PHE A 57 9.38 -18.27 3.25
CA PHE A 57 8.91 -17.19 4.11
C PHE A 57 9.71 -15.89 3.91
N ASN A 58 11.04 -15.99 3.88
CA ASN A 58 11.94 -14.85 3.67
C ASN A 58 11.73 -14.21 2.30
N ASP A 59 11.52 -15.03 1.26
CA ASP A 59 11.23 -14.52 -0.07
C ASP A 59 9.95 -13.72 -0.10
N TRP A 60 8.85 -14.24 0.47
CA TRP A 60 7.57 -13.53 0.58
C TRP A 60 7.69 -12.24 1.41
N THR A 61 8.49 -12.26 2.48
CA THR A 61 8.77 -11.07 3.29
C THR A 61 9.50 -9.98 2.48
N ARG A 62 10.47 -10.35 1.64
CA ARG A 62 11.12 -9.40 0.72
C ARG A 62 10.12 -8.82 -0.29
N ARG A 63 9.20 -9.64 -0.82
CA ARG A 63 8.15 -9.17 -1.75
C ARG A 63 7.26 -8.13 -1.10
N MET A 64 6.87 -8.37 0.15
CA MET A 64 6.07 -7.43 0.94
C MET A 64 6.77 -6.08 1.07
N TYR A 65 8.06 -6.08 1.44
CA TYR A 65 8.83 -4.85 1.62
C TYR A 65 8.96 -4.03 0.34
N VAL A 66 9.09 -4.67 -0.82
CA VAL A 66 9.10 -3.96 -2.11
C VAL A 66 7.82 -3.15 -2.30
N ILE A 67 6.66 -3.72 -1.98
CA ILE A 67 5.37 -3.03 -2.13
C ILE A 67 5.21 -1.93 -1.09
N GLU A 68 5.60 -2.19 0.16
CA GLU A 68 5.58 -1.20 1.24
C GLU A 68 6.43 0.02 0.87
N ASN A 69 7.63 -0.19 0.33
CA ASN A 69 8.50 0.90 -0.12
C ASN A 69 7.87 1.70 -1.28
N ILE A 70 7.25 1.03 -2.25
CA ILE A 70 6.55 1.74 -3.34
C ILE A 70 5.41 2.61 -2.80
N LEU A 71 4.65 2.13 -1.82
CA LEU A 71 3.57 2.89 -1.20
C LEU A 71 4.10 4.09 -0.38
N ILE A 72 5.20 3.90 0.36
CA ILE A 72 5.89 4.99 1.07
C ILE A 72 6.40 6.04 0.08
N GLU A 73 7.06 5.64 -1.01
CA GLU A 73 7.55 6.57 -2.04
C GLU A 73 6.43 7.43 -2.64
N ARG A 74 5.22 6.88 -2.78
CA ARG A 74 4.09 7.55 -3.44
C ARG A 74 3.32 8.53 -2.56
N GLN A 75 3.08 8.19 -1.30
CA GLN A 75 2.17 8.96 -0.43
C GLN A 75 2.71 9.16 0.99
N GLY A 76 3.92 8.65 1.30
CA GLY A 76 4.58 8.79 2.59
C GLY A 76 4.09 7.86 3.69
N TYR A 77 3.05 7.05 3.45
CA TYR A 77 2.52 6.10 4.43
C TYR A 77 1.80 4.92 3.78
N PHE A 78 1.50 3.89 4.57
CA PHE A 78 0.49 2.88 4.28
C PHE A 78 -0.21 2.49 5.60
N PRO A 79 -1.46 2.01 5.59
CA PRO A 79 -2.14 1.61 6.80
C PRO A 79 -1.56 0.29 7.33
N SER A 80 -1.41 0.19 8.65
CA SER A 80 -0.92 -1.01 9.32
C SER A 80 -1.82 -2.22 9.04
N ASN A 81 -3.14 -2.01 9.04
CA ASN A 81 -4.14 -3.04 8.75
C ASN A 81 -4.95 -2.69 7.50
N ILE A 82 -4.88 -3.55 6.48
CA ILE A 82 -5.66 -3.42 5.24
C ILE A 82 -6.84 -4.37 5.35
N THR A 83 -7.93 -3.89 5.94
CA THR A 83 -9.18 -4.65 6.05
C THR A 83 -10.07 -4.41 4.83
N ASP A 84 -11.03 -5.29 4.58
CA ASP A 84 -11.99 -5.10 3.50
C ASP A 84 -12.79 -3.80 3.64
N LYS A 85 -13.03 -3.35 4.88
CA LYS A 85 -13.66 -2.05 5.15
C LYS A 85 -12.81 -0.87 4.66
N VAL A 86 -11.49 -0.94 4.86
CA VAL A 86 -10.55 0.09 4.38
C VAL A 86 -10.54 0.11 2.86
N LEU A 87 -10.45 -1.07 2.23
CA LEU A 87 -10.48 -1.18 0.77
C LEU A 87 -11.81 -0.66 0.19
N GLN A 88 -12.94 -1.03 0.78
CA GLN A 88 -14.25 -0.56 0.37
C GLN A 88 -14.36 0.98 0.48
N TYR A 89 -13.93 1.54 1.61
CA TYR A 89 -13.91 2.99 1.80
C TYR A 89 -13.08 3.69 0.72
N MET A 90 -11.87 3.20 0.44
CA MET A 90 -11.02 3.77 -0.61
C MET A 90 -11.66 3.68 -2.00
N TRP A 91 -12.30 2.54 -2.30
CA TRP A 91 -13.04 2.36 -3.55
C TRP A 91 -14.16 3.37 -3.70
N ASP A 92 -14.93 3.58 -2.63
CA ASP A 92 -16.02 4.55 -2.63
C ASP A 92 -15.48 5.97 -2.82
N GLN A 93 -14.37 6.35 -2.17
CA GLN A 93 -13.74 7.66 -2.40
C GLN A 93 -13.29 7.85 -3.85
N MET A 94 -12.71 6.82 -4.48
CA MET A 94 -12.33 6.87 -5.91
C MET A 94 -13.55 7.02 -6.83
N LYS A 95 -14.71 6.46 -6.45
CA LYS A 95 -15.95 6.61 -7.21
C LYS A 95 -16.51 8.02 -7.08
N HIS A 96 -16.54 8.58 -5.87
CA HIS A 96 -17.00 9.94 -5.63
C HIS A 96 -16.10 10.99 -6.29
N SER A 97 -14.78 10.81 -6.26
CA SER A 97 -13.84 11.75 -6.89
C SER A 97 -14.05 11.88 -8.40
N LYS A 98 -14.39 10.78 -9.09
CA LYS A 98 -14.72 10.79 -10.53
C LYS A 98 -16.01 11.55 -10.86
N GLN A 99 -16.90 11.73 -9.90
CA GLN A 99 -18.20 12.40 -10.10
C GLN A 99 -18.10 13.93 -9.91
N ASN A 100 -17.15 14.39 -9.12
CA ASN A 100 -16.97 15.81 -8.84
C ASN A 100 -16.26 16.51 -10.01
N LYS A 101 -17.01 17.25 -10.83
CA LYS A 101 -16.42 18.16 -11.82
C LYS A 101 -15.81 19.35 -11.09
N MET A 102 -14.57 19.70 -11.45
CA MET A 102 -13.94 20.93 -10.96
C MET A 102 -14.76 22.13 -11.46
N ILE A 103 -15.34 22.90 -10.52
CA ILE A 103 -16.03 24.15 -10.81
C ILE A 103 -15.05 25.28 -10.50
N VAL A 104 -14.58 25.97 -11.53
CA VAL A 104 -13.74 27.18 -11.36
C VAL A 104 -14.69 28.37 -11.23
N HIS A 105 -14.78 28.92 -10.02
CA HIS A 105 -15.50 30.17 -9.80
C HIS A 105 -14.61 31.33 -10.26
N LYS A 106 -15.07 32.08 -11.27
CA LYS A 106 -14.41 33.31 -11.70
C LYS A 106 -14.78 34.39 -10.68
N ASN A 107 -13.84 34.75 -9.81
CA ASN A 107 -14.00 35.95 -8.97
C ASN A 107 -13.98 37.15 -9.91
N ASN A 108 -15.08 37.90 -9.97
CA ASN A 108 -15.05 39.23 -10.57
C ASN A 108 -14.25 40.12 -9.62
N CYS A 109 -12.97 40.35 -9.95
CA CYS A 109 -12.24 41.48 -9.40
C CYS A 109 -12.97 42.73 -9.89
N ASN A 110 -13.84 43.29 -9.05
CA ASN A 110 -14.34 44.65 -9.27
C ASN A 110 -13.15 45.58 -9.12
N GLU A 111 -12.57 46.00 -10.24
CA GLU A 111 -11.65 47.14 -10.28
C GLU A 111 -12.40 48.38 -9.77
N PRO A 112 -11.96 49.05 -8.68
CA PRO A 112 -12.54 50.32 -8.31
C PRO A 112 -12.01 51.40 -9.26
N ASN A 113 -12.84 51.77 -10.24
CA ASN A 113 -12.76 53.07 -10.89
C ASN A 113 -13.20 54.14 -9.88
N HIS A 114 -12.27 54.91 -9.33
CA HIS A 114 -12.23 56.37 -9.43
C HIS A 114 -11.16 56.98 -8.50
N ILE A 115 -10.41 57.90 -9.11
CA ILE A 115 -9.47 58.86 -8.52
C ILE A 115 -10.14 59.63 -7.38
N ASN A 116 -9.46 59.77 -6.25
CA ASN A 116 -9.51 61.01 -5.49
C ASN A 116 -8.18 61.32 -4.81
N THR A 117 -7.81 62.57 -5.00
CA THR A 117 -6.63 63.29 -4.51
C THR A 117 -6.62 63.42 -2.98
N ASP A 118 -5.46 63.82 -2.47
CA ASP A 118 -5.21 64.38 -1.14
C ASP A 118 -4.85 63.39 -0.02
N CYS A 119 -3.54 63.17 0.14
CA CYS A 119 -2.90 63.04 1.45
C CYS A 119 -1.59 63.84 1.43
N VAL A 120 -1.50 64.76 2.40
CA VAL A 120 -0.49 65.78 2.70
C VAL A 120 0.94 65.24 2.75
#